data_AF-A0A0T5ZK78-F1
#
_entry.id   AF-A0A0T5ZK78-F1
#
_cell.length_a   1.000
_cell.length_b   1.000
_cell.length_c   1.000
_cell.angle_alpha   90.00
_cell.angle_beta   90.00
_cell.angle_gamma   90.00
#
_symmetry.space_group_name_H-M   'P 1'
#
loop_
_entity.id
_entity.type
_entity.pdbx_description
1 polymer ?
#
loop_
_entity_poly.entity_id
_entity_poly.type
_entity_poly.pdbx_seq_one_letter_code
_entity_poly.pdbx_strand_id
1 'polypeptide(L)'
;MPDDPIDATTFADLLETVGGDREFLAELVETYRADSPSLFAELRAAVAADDAASARRAAHTLKSTSASFGAQRLSGMCREIEAAAAAGNLVGLDESVELAATEYARVEVELRRRASADEVT
;
A
#
# COMPACT_ATOMS: atom_id res chain seq x y z
N MET A 1 9.56 -19.89 -3.46
CA MET A 1 9.69 -18.65 -2.68
C MET A 1 8.28 -18.30 -2.23
N PRO A 2 7.99 -18.01 -0.95
CA PRO A 2 6.78 -17.22 -0.69
C PRO A 2 6.91 -15.95 -1.53
N ASP A 3 5.85 -15.55 -2.24
CA ASP A 3 5.86 -14.33 -3.07
C ASP A 3 6.31 -13.15 -2.21
N ASP A 4 7.47 -12.58 -2.53
CA ASP A 4 8.01 -11.39 -1.87
C ASP A 4 7.00 -10.24 -2.08
N PRO A 5 6.47 -9.62 -1.02
CA PRO A 5 5.47 -8.57 -1.17
C PRO A 5 6.04 -7.30 -1.82
N ILE A 6 7.38 -7.15 -1.91
CA ILE A 6 8.05 -6.00 -2.50
C ILE A 6 8.91 -6.41 -3.70
N ASP A 7 8.58 -5.89 -4.87
CA ASP A 7 9.44 -5.98 -6.04
C ASP A 7 10.78 -5.28 -5.81
N ALA A 8 11.88 -6.03 -5.87
CA ALA A 8 13.21 -5.53 -5.57
C ALA A 8 13.71 -4.48 -6.56
N THR A 9 13.31 -4.59 -7.83
CA THR A 9 13.70 -3.64 -8.89
C THR A 9 13.05 -2.28 -8.63
N THR A 10 11.73 -2.26 -8.43
CA THR A 10 10.98 -1.04 -8.13
C THR A 10 11.49 -0.35 -6.86
N PHE A 11 11.80 -1.13 -5.83
CA PHE A 11 12.35 -0.59 -4.60
C PHE A 11 13.76 0.01 -4.78
N ALA A 12 14.60 -0.60 -5.62
CA ALA A 12 15.91 -0.05 -5.98
C ALA A 12 15.79 1.23 -6.81
N ASP A 13 14.86 1.27 -7.77
CA ASP A 13 14.57 2.47 -8.57
C ASP A 13 14.07 3.63 -7.69
N LEU A 14 13.27 3.33 -6.65
CA LEU A 14 12.84 4.32 -5.66
C LEU A 14 14.05 4.89 -4.90
N LEU A 15 14.99 4.04 -4.47
CA LEU A 15 16.23 4.49 -3.82
C LEU A 15 17.07 5.38 -4.75
N GLU A 16 17.17 5.05 -6.03
CA GLU A 16 17.86 5.89 -7.02
C GLU A 16 17.15 7.24 -7.21
N THR A 17 15.81 7.24 -7.23
CA THR A 17 14.99 8.46 -7.37
C THR A 17 15.21 9.44 -6.22
N VAL A 18 15.47 8.93 -5.01
CA VAL A 18 15.86 9.74 -3.85
C VAL A 18 17.36 10.02 -3.76
N GLY A 19 18.12 9.78 -4.83
CA GLY A 19 19.55 10.07 -4.90
C GLY A 19 20.43 9.12 -4.08
N GLY A 20 19.93 7.91 -3.78
CA GLY A 20 20.62 6.95 -2.91
C GLY A 20 20.52 7.28 -1.43
N ASP A 21 19.72 8.28 -1.04
CA ASP A 21 19.53 8.67 0.35
C ASP A 21 18.69 7.64 1.11
N ARG A 22 19.37 6.80 1.91
CA ARG A 22 18.72 5.77 2.72
C ARG A 22 17.97 6.33 3.92
N GLU A 23 18.41 7.45 4.48
CA GLU A 23 17.74 8.09 5.61
C GLU A 23 16.40 8.65 5.15
N PHE A 24 16.39 9.35 4.01
CA PHE A 24 15.16 9.83 3.41
C PHE A 24 14.25 8.68 2.95
N LEU A 25 14.80 7.58 2.42
CA LEU A 25 14.00 6.39 2.11
C LEU A 25 13.33 5.81 3.38
N ALA A 26 14.03 5.76 4.50
CA ALA A 26 13.47 5.29 5.76
C ALA A 26 12.34 6.21 6.26
N GLU A 27 12.46 7.54 6.11
CA GLU A 27 11.40 8.50 6.41
C GLU A 27 10.15 8.30 5.52
N LEU A 28 10.35 8.01 4.22
CA LEU A 28 9.25 7.70 3.31
C LEU A 28 8.52 6.41 3.71
N VAL A 29 9.28 5.38 4.11
CA VAL A 29 8.71 4.12 4.61
C VAL A 29 7.95 4.35 5.92
N GLU A 30 8.47 5.17 6.84
CA GLU A 30 7.77 5.52 8.08
C GLU A 30 6.47 6.28 7.80
N THR A 31 6.51 7.27 6.90
CA THR A 31 5.34 8.05 6.49
C THR A 31 4.26 7.14 5.89
N TYR A 32 4.65 6.27 4.95
CA TYR A 32 3.74 5.28 4.36
C TYR A 32 3.10 4.40 5.43
N ARG A 33 3.88 3.97 6.44
CA ARG A 33 3.41 3.13 7.54
C ARG A 33 2.46 3.85 8.49
N ALA A 34 2.68 5.15 8.72
CA ALA A 34 1.83 5.98 9.56
C ALA A 34 0.48 6.30 8.88
N ASP A 35 0.50 6.54 7.56
CA ASP A 35 -0.70 6.97 6.82
C ASP A 35 -1.60 5.81 6.40
N SER A 36 -1.02 4.68 6.00
CA SER A 36 -1.77 3.56 5.42
C SER A 36 -2.87 2.99 6.35
N PRO A 37 -2.66 2.81 7.67
CA PRO A 37 -3.72 2.35 8.57
C PRO A 37 -4.95 3.27 8.59
N SER A 38 -4.72 4.58 8.54
CA SER A 38 -5.80 5.58 8.48
C SER A 38 -6.57 5.49 7.17
N LEU A 39 -5.86 5.31 6.04
CA LEU A 39 -6.50 5.10 4.73
C LEU A 39 -7.32 3.81 4.68
N PHE A 40 -6.85 2.72 5.31
CA PHE A 40 -7.63 1.49 5.44
C PHE A 40 -8.86 1.67 6.33
N ALA A 41 -8.76 2.45 7.41
CA ALA A 41 -9.91 2.77 8.26
C ALA A 41 -10.96 3.61 7.49
N GLU A 42 -10.52 4.61 6.74
CA GLU A 42 -11.39 5.40 5.85
C GLU A 42 -12.05 4.53 4.78
N LEU A 43 -11.30 3.63 4.16
CA LEU A 43 -11.81 2.72 3.14
C LEU A 43 -12.89 1.79 3.71
N ARG A 44 -12.65 1.19 4.88
CA ARG A 44 -13.66 0.38 5.59
C ARG A 44 -14.92 1.17 5.89
N ALA A 45 -14.77 2.37 6.45
CA ALA A 45 -15.90 3.22 6.80
C ALA A 45 -16.71 3.62 5.56
N ALA A 46 -16.04 3.94 4.46
CA ALA A 46 -16.69 4.30 3.20
C ALA A 46 -17.44 3.13 2.58
N VAL A 47 -16.87 1.91 2.58
CA VAL A 47 -17.56 0.70 2.12
C VAL A 47 -18.80 0.43 2.98
N ALA A 48 -18.68 0.49 4.31
CA ALA A 48 -19.79 0.26 5.23
C ALA A 48 -20.91 1.32 5.12
N ALA A 49 -20.57 2.54 4.71
CA ALA A 49 -21.50 3.65 4.53
C ALA A 49 -22.07 3.76 3.10
N ASP A 50 -21.71 2.84 2.19
CA ASP A 50 -22.04 2.90 0.76
C ASP A 50 -21.54 4.20 0.07
N ASP A 51 -20.47 4.81 0.60
CA ASP A 51 -19.85 6.02 0.05
C ASP A 51 -18.78 5.67 -1.00
N ALA A 52 -19.26 5.49 -2.24
CA ALA A 52 -18.42 5.12 -3.37
C ALA A 52 -17.32 6.16 -3.67
N ALA A 53 -17.59 7.44 -3.43
CA ALA A 53 -16.63 8.50 -3.73
C ALA A 53 -15.45 8.48 -2.75
N SER A 54 -15.72 8.27 -1.46
CA SER A 54 -14.67 8.16 -0.44
C SER A 54 -13.91 6.84 -0.55
N ALA A 55 -14.61 5.72 -0.80
CA ALA A 55 -13.98 4.41 -1.01
C ALA A 55 -13.01 4.44 -2.20
N ARG A 56 -13.43 5.03 -3.32
CA ARG A 56 -12.57 5.20 -4.51
C ARG A 56 -11.32 6.01 -4.19
N ARG A 57 -11.45 7.13 -3.46
CA ARG A 57 -10.31 7.99 -3.12
C ARG A 57 -9.30 7.29 -2.22
N ALA A 58 -9.77 6.63 -1.15
CA ALA A 58 -8.88 5.91 -0.24
C ALA A 58 -8.14 4.76 -0.96
N ALA A 59 -8.86 3.98 -1.77
CA ALA A 59 -8.27 2.91 -2.59
C ALA A 59 -7.29 3.44 -3.63
N HIS A 60 -7.58 4.57 -4.28
CA HIS A 60 -6.68 5.22 -5.23
C HIS A 60 -5.35 5.63 -4.59
N THR A 61 -5.41 6.24 -3.40
CA THR A 61 -4.21 6.65 -2.66
C THR A 61 -3.37 5.44 -2.28
N LEU A 62 -3.98 4.43 -1.64
CA LEU A 62 -3.30 3.18 -1.27
C LEU A 62 -2.68 2.47 -2.47
N LYS A 63 -3.36 2.43 -3.61
CA LYS A 63 -2.85 1.85 -4.85
C LYS A 63 -1.56 2.52 -5.29
N SER A 64 -1.57 3.85 -5.38
CA SER A 64 -0.46 4.64 -5.92
C SER A 64 0.74 4.61 -4.99
N THR A 65 0.53 4.82 -3.69
CA THR A 65 1.61 4.78 -2.70
C THR A 65 2.25 3.39 -2.62
N SER A 66 1.44 2.33 -2.61
CA SER A 66 1.94 0.94 -2.62
C SER A 66 2.74 0.60 -3.88
N ALA A 67 2.30 1.08 -5.05
CA ALA A 67 3.04 0.88 -6.30
C ALA A 67 4.43 1.52 -6.27
N SER A 68 4.57 2.72 -5.71
CA SER A 68 5.85 3.43 -5.60
C SER A 68 6.89 2.64 -4.80
N PHE A 69 6.46 1.86 -3.80
CA PHE A 69 7.34 1.02 -3.00
C PHE A 69 7.57 -0.38 -3.60
N GLY A 70 6.99 -0.70 -4.75
CA GLY A 70 7.08 -2.04 -5.35
C GLY A 70 6.09 -3.06 -4.79
N ALA A 71 5.11 -2.63 -3.97
CA ALA A 71 4.05 -3.49 -3.45
C ALA A 71 2.96 -3.75 -4.50
N GLN A 72 3.34 -4.40 -5.61
CA GLN A 72 2.51 -4.56 -6.80
C GLN A 72 1.23 -5.36 -6.53
N ARG A 73 1.30 -6.39 -5.69
CA ARG A 73 0.14 -7.20 -5.31
C ARG A 73 -0.90 -6.37 -4.55
N LEU A 74 -0.45 -5.61 -3.55
CA LEU A 74 -1.32 -4.71 -2.79
C LEU A 74 -1.91 -3.62 -3.70
N SER A 75 -1.08 -3.03 -4.57
CA SER A 75 -1.54 -2.07 -5.56
C SER A 75 -2.63 -2.65 -6.48
N GLY A 76 -2.48 -3.90 -6.91
CA GLY A 76 -3.49 -4.64 -7.67
C GLY A 76 -4.81 -4.79 -6.92
N MET A 77 -4.78 -5.21 -5.66
CA MET A 77 -5.98 -5.33 -4.82
C MET A 77 -6.68 -3.97 -4.65
N CYS A 78 -5.93 -2.91 -4.37
CA CYS A 78 -6.49 -1.56 -4.25
C CYS A 78 -7.08 -1.05 -5.58
N ARG A 79 -6.50 -1.44 -6.72
CA ARG A 79 -7.06 -1.11 -8.05
C ARG A 79 -8.41 -1.78 -8.28
N GLU A 80 -8.59 -3.03 -7.86
CA GLU A 80 -9.87 -3.74 -7.98
C GLU A 80 -10.95 -3.07 -7.13
N ILE A 81 -10.61 -2.71 -5.89
CA ILE A 81 -11.50 -1.97 -4.98
C ILE A 81 -11.85 -0.59 -5.56
N GLU A 82 -10.86 0.15 -6.07
CA GLU A 82 -11.06 1.46 -6.71
C GLU A 82 -11.99 1.36 -7.92
N ALA A 83 -11.83 0.33 -8.76
CA ALA A 83 -12.65 0.12 -9.94
C ALA A 83 -14.11 -0.23 -9.59
N ALA A 84 -14.31 -1.09 -8.59
CA ALA A 84 -15.63 -1.45 -8.09
C ALA A 84 -16.34 -0.23 -7.48
N ALA A 85 -15.65 0.55 -6.65
CA ALA A 85 -16.16 1.80 -6.11
C ALA A 85 -16.47 2.84 -7.21
N ALA A 86 -15.63 2.95 -8.25
CA ALA A 86 -15.89 3.83 -9.38
C ALA A 86 -17.14 3.43 -10.19
N ALA A 87 -17.48 2.14 -10.22
CA ALA A 87 -18.70 1.62 -10.82
C ALA A 87 -19.93 1.74 -9.89
N GLY A 88 -19.77 2.25 -8.67
CA GLY A 88 -20.83 2.32 -7.66
C GLY A 88 -21.22 0.96 -7.09
N ASN A 89 -20.35 -0.05 -7.21
CA ASN A 89 -20.59 -1.39 -6.68
C ASN A 89 -19.68 -1.64 -5.48
N LEU A 90 -20.21 -1.39 -4.28
CA LEU A 90 -19.50 -1.61 -3.02
C LEU A 90 -19.85 -2.96 -2.36
N VAL A 91 -20.78 -3.72 -2.96
CA VAL A 91 -21.26 -4.99 -2.41
C VAL A 91 -20.12 -6.00 -2.36
N GLY A 92 -19.83 -6.49 -1.15
CA GLY A 92 -18.80 -7.51 -0.93
C GLY A 92 -17.37 -6.97 -0.92
N LEU A 93 -17.17 -5.65 -0.96
CA LEU A 93 -15.83 -5.08 -0.86
C LEU A 93 -15.21 -5.21 0.55
N ASP A 94 -16.01 -5.48 1.59
CA ASP A 94 -15.48 -5.70 2.96
C ASP A 94 -14.39 -6.78 2.99
N GLU A 95 -14.64 -7.92 2.34
CA GLU A 95 -13.66 -9.01 2.25
C GLU A 95 -12.43 -8.59 1.45
N SER A 96 -12.62 -7.86 0.35
CA SER A 96 -11.52 -7.35 -0.47
C SER A 96 -10.63 -6.37 0.31
N VAL A 97 -11.24 -5.52 1.14
CA VAL A 97 -10.53 -4.57 2.00
C VAL A 97 -9.73 -5.29 3.07
N GLU A 98 -10.27 -6.35 3.70
CA GLU A 98 -9.52 -7.12 4.70
C GLU A 98 -8.37 -7.95 4.08
N LEU A 99 -8.57 -8.49 2.88
CA LEU A 99 -7.49 -9.14 2.13
C LEU A 99 -6.36 -8.17 1.79
N ALA A 100 -6.71 -6.96 1.34
CA ALA A 100 -5.74 -5.90 1.09
C ALA A 100 -5.02 -5.45 2.37
N ALA A 101 -5.73 -5.31 3.49
CA ALA A 101 -5.13 -4.98 4.78
C ALA A 101 -4.16 -6.07 5.28
N THR A 102 -4.49 -7.35 5.04
CA THR A 102 -3.61 -8.48 5.35
C THR A 102 -2.34 -8.45 4.50
N GLU A 103 -2.46 -8.15 3.20
CA GLU A 103 -1.30 -7.99 2.32
C GLU A 103 -0.44 -6.79 2.73
N TYR A 104 -1.06 -5.68 3.13
CA TYR A 104 -0.37 -4.52 3.68
C TYR A 104 0.49 -4.88 4.90
N ALA A 105 0.01 -5.72 5.82
CA ALA A 105 0.82 -6.15 6.96
C ALA A 105 2.11 -6.90 6.52
N ARG A 106 2.07 -7.62 5.40
CA ARG A 106 3.27 -8.26 4.81
C ARG A 106 4.21 -7.24 4.18
N VAL A 107 3.65 -6.30 3.44
CA VAL A 107 4.37 -5.16 2.83
C VAL A 107 5.09 -4.34 3.89
N GLU A 108 4.41 -3.97 4.96
CA GLU A 108 4.95 -3.20 6.08
C GLU A 108 6.19 -3.85 6.68
N VAL A 109 6.11 -5.15 6.98
CA VAL A 109 7.21 -5.92 7.58
C VAL A 109 8.43 -5.92 6.66
N GLU A 110 8.23 -6.15 5.36
CA GLU A 110 9.33 -6.22 4.40
C GLU A 110 9.95 -4.85 4.13
N LEU A 111 9.15 -3.78 4.02
CA LEU A 111 9.67 -2.41 3.86
C LEU A 111 10.51 -2.00 5.07
N ARG A 112 10.05 -2.30 6.28
CA ARG A 112 10.83 -2.05 7.50
C ARG A 112 12.14 -2.82 7.49
N ARG A 113 12.10 -4.11 7.13
CA ARG A 113 13.31 -4.94 7.02
C ARG A 113 14.32 -4.32 6.04
N ARG A 114 13.86 -3.88 4.86
CA ARG A 114 14.73 -3.29 3.83
C ARG A 114 15.27 -1.91 4.23
N ALA A 115 14.47 -1.10 4.92
CA ALA A 115 14.90 0.20 5.43
C ALA A 115 15.94 0.07 6.57
N SER A 116 15.85 -0.98 7.40
CA SER A 116 16.77 -1.21 8.52
C SER A 116 18.01 -2.06 8.16
N ALA A 117 18.12 -2.59 6.95
CA ALA A 117 19.15 -3.58 6.58
C ALA A 117 20.58 -3.01 6.41
N ASP A 118 20.89 -1.82 6.91
CA ASP A 118 22.18 -1.12 6.71
C ASP A 118 22.82 -0.64 8.02
N GLU A 119 22.72 -1.41 9.11
CA GLU A 119 23.62 -1.25 10.28
C GLU A 119 24.88 -2.11 10.23
N VAL A 120 25.09 -2.93 9.18
CA VAL A 120 26.30 -3.75 9.07
C VAL A 120 26.71 -3.92 7.60
N THR A 121 27.66 -3.11 7.14
CA THR A 121 28.94 -3.55 6.52
C THR A 121 29.92 -2.39 6.49
#